data_AF-A0A7V8T0N9-F1
#
_entry.id   AF-A0A7V8T0N9-F1
#
_cell.length_a   1.000
_cell.length_b   1.000
_cell.length_c   1.000
_cell.angle_alpha   90.00
_cell.angle_beta   90.00
_cell.angle_gamma   90.00
#
_symmetry.space_group_name_H-M   'P 1'
#
loop_
_entity.id
_entity.type
_entity.pdbx_description
1 polymer ?
#
loop_
_entity_poly.entity_id
_entity_poly.type
_entity_poly.pdbx_seq_one_letter_code
_entity_poly.pdbx_strand_id
1 'polypeptide(L)'
;MIGFVVIVILYAVIGLMAAAGTIFMARKTLASKAEQIFYAMFLIMVAALYLAFTDYFGVATAWRLETAAVMVFVAIALLGARLPFVLIVGYSLHAMWDLLHELQAHGAYSLEPGQLTAIPLAYGVFCAAFDFCLAAYFYVRRAEWIAAWNAAPQ
;
A
#
# COMPACT_ATOMS: atom_id res chain seq x y z
N MET A 1 18.98 -19.28 -6.79
CA MET A 1 18.35 -18.29 -7.69
C MET A 1 16.95 -18.71 -8.12
N ILE A 2 16.74 -19.91 -8.70
CA ILE A 2 15.42 -20.38 -9.14
C ILE A 2 14.36 -20.34 -8.03
N GLY A 3 14.69 -20.84 -6.83
CA GLY A 3 13.74 -20.83 -5.69
C GLY A 3 13.26 -19.44 -5.30
N PHE A 4 14.15 -18.44 -5.29
CA PHE A 4 13.79 -17.05 -5.00
C PHE A 4 12.88 -16.46 -6.07
N VAL A 5 13.19 -16.71 -7.36
CA VAL A 5 12.34 -16.27 -8.48
C VAL A 5 10.93 -16.86 -8.36
N VAL A 6 10.82 -18.15 -8.00
CA VAL A 6 9.51 -18.79 -7.78
C VAL A 6 8.73 -18.11 -6.64
N ILE A 7 9.40 -17.76 -5.53
CA ILE A 7 8.78 -17.04 -4.41
C ILE A 7 8.29 -15.66 -4.84
N VAL A 8 9.11 -14.89 -5.57
CA VAL A 8 8.73 -13.57 -6.09
C VAL A 8 7.50 -13.68 -6.99
N ILE A 9 7.48 -14.61 -7.94
CA ILE A 9 6.33 -14.81 -8.83
C ILE A 9 5.09 -15.20 -8.02
N LEU A 10 5.23 -16.12 -7.06
CA LEU A 10 4.12 -16.57 -6.24
C LEU A 10 3.50 -15.42 -5.44
N TYR A 11 4.32 -14.62 -4.75
CA TYR A 11 3.84 -13.50 -3.93
C TYR A 11 3.25 -12.38 -4.79
N ALA A 12 3.81 -12.11 -5.97
CA ALA A 12 3.23 -11.17 -6.92
C ALA A 12 1.83 -11.62 -7.39
N VAL A 13 1.66 -12.90 -7.73
CA VAL A 13 0.36 -13.47 -8.14
C VAL A 13 -0.64 -13.41 -6.99
N ILE A 14 -0.22 -13.75 -5.76
CA ILE A 14 -1.08 -13.66 -4.58
C ILE A 14 -1.50 -12.19 -4.33
N GLY A 15 -0.59 -11.22 -4.51
CA GLY A 15 -0.89 -9.79 -4.41
C GLY A 15 -1.94 -9.34 -5.42
N LEU A 16 -1.78 -9.71 -6.69
CA LEU A 16 -2.76 -9.41 -7.75
C LEU A 16 -4.12 -10.04 -7.47
N MET A 17 -4.15 -11.30 -7.02
CA MET A 17 -5.40 -11.99 -6.66
C MET A 17 -6.09 -11.35 -5.45
N ALA A 18 -5.32 -10.96 -4.44
CA ALA A 18 -5.83 -10.27 -3.26
C ALA A 18 -6.40 -8.89 -3.64
N ALA A 19 -5.74 -8.15 -4.54
CA ALA A 19 -6.25 -6.87 -5.04
C ALA A 19 -7.55 -7.06 -5.82
N ALA A 20 -7.61 -8.03 -6.74
CA ALA A 20 -8.82 -8.35 -7.49
C ALA A 20 -9.99 -8.73 -6.56
N GLY A 21 -9.73 -9.56 -5.54
CA GLY A 21 -10.71 -9.93 -4.52
C GLY A 21 -11.19 -8.73 -3.71
N THR A 22 -10.26 -7.87 -3.27
CA THR A 22 -10.57 -6.66 -2.51
C THR A 22 -11.43 -5.70 -3.33
N ILE A 23 -11.06 -5.45 -4.59
CA ILE A 23 -11.83 -4.62 -5.53
C ILE A 23 -13.23 -5.19 -5.72
N PHE A 24 -13.33 -6.49 -6.00
CA PHE A 24 -14.62 -7.14 -6.20
C PHE A 24 -15.52 -7.00 -4.97
N MET A 25 -14.97 -7.20 -3.78
CA MET A 25 -15.75 -7.09 -2.54
C MET A 25 -16.14 -5.66 -2.22
N ALA A 26 -15.21 -4.71 -2.26
CA ALA A 26 -15.49 -3.31 -1.98
C ALA A 26 -16.56 -2.75 -2.94
N ARG A 27 -16.45 -3.03 -4.25
CA ARG A 27 -17.45 -2.59 -5.23
C ARG A 27 -18.84 -3.20 -5.01
N LYS A 28 -18.89 -4.44 -4.50
CA LYS A 28 -20.14 -5.16 -4.27
C LYS A 28 -20.84 -4.70 -2.99
N THR A 29 -20.10 -4.31 -1.97
CA THR A 29 -20.64 -4.05 -0.62
C THR A 29 -20.73 -2.57 -0.28
N LEU A 30 -19.92 -1.71 -0.89
CA LEU A 30 -19.80 -0.30 -0.53
C LEU A 30 -20.35 0.62 -1.63
N ALA A 31 -21.02 1.69 -1.21
CA ALA A 31 -21.33 2.80 -2.09
C ALA A 31 -20.05 3.53 -2.51
N SER A 32 -20.05 4.20 -3.67
CA SER A 32 -18.86 4.85 -4.25
C SER A 32 -18.10 5.78 -3.29
N LYS A 33 -18.78 6.56 -2.43
CA LYS A 33 -18.11 7.39 -1.41
C LYS A 33 -17.42 6.54 -0.33
N ALA A 34 -18.13 5.54 0.18
CA ALA A 34 -17.64 4.65 1.23
C ALA A 34 -16.49 3.77 0.72
N GLU A 35 -16.54 3.36 -0.55
CA GLU A 35 -15.46 2.64 -1.24
C GLU A 35 -14.16 3.47 -1.24
N GLN A 36 -14.21 4.75 -1.62
CA GLN A 36 -13.02 5.61 -1.60
C GLN A 36 -12.46 5.78 -0.18
N ILE A 37 -13.33 5.99 0.82
CA ILE A 37 -12.93 6.11 2.23
C ILE A 37 -12.32 4.80 2.73
N PHE A 38 -12.89 3.65 2.34
CA PHE A 38 -12.36 2.34 2.69
C PHE A 38 -10.91 2.19 2.21
N TYR A 39 -10.61 2.53 0.96
CA TYR A 39 -9.23 2.48 0.46
C TYR A 39 -8.30 3.50 1.13
N ALA A 40 -8.79 4.68 1.49
CA ALA A 40 -8.01 5.62 2.30
C ALA A 40 -7.64 5.01 3.66
N MET A 41 -8.61 4.43 4.37
CA MET A 41 -8.37 3.78 5.66
C MET A 41 -7.47 2.54 5.53
N PHE A 42 -7.60 1.80 4.43
CA PHE A 42 -6.77 0.63 4.14
C PHE A 42 -5.31 1.04 3.95
N LEU A 43 -5.02 2.15 3.26
CA LEU A 43 -3.67 2.70 3.12
C LEU A 43 -3.02 3.01 4.49
N ILE A 44 -3.79 3.60 5.41
CA ILE A 44 -3.31 3.86 6.79
C ILE A 44 -2.94 2.55 7.48
N MET A 45 -3.81 1.55 7.38
CA MET A 45 -3.62 0.25 8.01
C MET A 45 -2.35 -0.44 7.49
N VAL A 46 -2.16 -0.51 6.16
CA VAL A 46 -0.97 -1.18 5.59
C VAL A 46 0.31 -0.40 5.87
N ALA A 47 0.29 0.93 5.86
CA ALA A 47 1.43 1.73 6.27
C ALA A 47 1.80 1.48 7.75
N ALA A 48 0.80 1.44 8.64
CA ALA A 48 1.04 1.22 10.07
C ALA A 48 1.66 -0.16 10.39
N LEU A 49 1.52 -1.17 9.50
CA LEU A 49 2.20 -2.46 9.67
C LEU A 49 3.72 -2.33 9.74
N TYR A 50 4.31 -1.30 9.12
CA TYR A 50 5.75 -1.04 9.22
C TYR A 50 6.22 -0.73 10.65
N LEU A 51 5.37 -0.11 11.47
CA LEU A 51 5.67 0.07 12.90
C LEU A 51 5.64 -1.26 13.64
N ALA A 52 4.70 -2.14 13.30
CA ALA A 52 4.65 -3.49 13.86
C ALA A 52 5.86 -4.32 13.44
N PHE A 53 6.34 -4.18 12.20
CA PHE A 53 7.57 -4.82 11.74
C PHE A 53 8.80 -4.26 12.47
N THR A 54 8.86 -2.96 12.67
CA THR A 54 9.95 -2.30 13.42
C THR A 54 10.08 -2.89 14.82
N ASP A 55 8.94 -3.05 15.50
CA ASP A 55 8.87 -3.68 16.82
C ASP A 55 9.23 -5.17 16.77
N TYR A 56 8.59 -5.94 15.88
CA TYR A 56 8.77 -7.39 15.75
C TYR A 56 10.23 -7.78 15.42
N PHE A 57 10.88 -7.05 14.52
CA PHE A 57 12.28 -7.30 14.13
C PHE A 57 13.29 -6.58 15.03
N GLY A 58 12.83 -5.77 15.99
CA GLY A 58 13.69 -5.10 16.97
C GLY A 58 14.65 -4.06 16.38
N VAL A 59 14.30 -3.42 15.26
CA VAL A 59 15.18 -2.47 14.55
C VAL A 59 14.99 -1.06 15.13
N ALA A 60 15.62 -0.80 16.28
CA ALA A 60 15.42 0.44 17.04
C ALA A 60 15.73 1.73 16.25
N THR A 61 16.67 1.67 15.32
CA THR A 61 17.08 2.80 14.47
C THR A 61 16.05 3.17 13.40
N ALA A 62 15.14 2.25 13.03
CA ALA A 62 14.14 2.48 11.99
C ALA A 62 12.92 3.27 12.48
N TRP A 63 12.64 3.28 13.81
CA TRP A 63 11.46 3.93 14.38
C TRP A 63 11.20 5.34 13.87
N ARG A 64 12.24 6.17 13.80
CA ARG A 64 12.09 7.56 13.35
C ARG A 64 11.67 7.65 11.89
N LEU A 65 12.29 6.85 11.01
CA LEU A 65 12.02 6.88 9.58
C LEU A 65 10.65 6.27 9.28
N GLU A 66 10.36 5.10 9.85
CA GLU A 66 9.07 4.41 9.66
C GLU A 66 7.91 5.24 10.20
N THR A 67 8.06 5.87 11.37
CA THR A 67 7.03 6.77 11.91
C THR A 67 6.81 7.97 10.98
N ALA A 68 7.88 8.56 10.45
CA ALA A 68 7.76 9.67 9.51
C ALA A 68 7.05 9.23 8.21
N ALA A 69 7.42 8.08 7.65
CA ALA A 69 6.79 7.51 6.46
C ALA A 69 5.29 7.23 6.70
N VAL A 70 4.94 6.61 7.83
CA VAL A 70 3.55 6.36 8.22
C VAL A 70 2.76 7.65 8.34
N MET A 71 3.30 8.69 8.97
CA MET A 71 2.62 9.98 9.07
C MET A 71 2.38 10.63 7.71
N VAL A 72 3.31 10.47 6.75
CA VAL A 72 3.12 10.92 5.37
C VAL A 72 1.98 10.14 4.70
N PHE A 73 1.96 8.80 4.81
CA PHE A 73 0.88 7.98 4.25
C PHE A 73 -0.47 8.28 4.90
N VAL A 74 -0.52 8.57 6.21
CA VAL A 74 -1.73 9.03 6.89
C VAL A 74 -2.23 10.35 6.30
N ALA A 75 -1.36 11.33 6.11
CA ALA A 75 -1.75 12.60 5.51
C ALA A 75 -2.27 12.42 4.07
N ILE A 76 -1.59 11.60 3.26
CA ILE A 76 -2.01 11.23 1.91
C ILE A 76 -3.38 10.54 1.94
N ALA A 77 -3.59 9.57 2.83
CA ALA A 77 -4.84 8.85 2.96
C ALA A 77 -6.01 9.78 3.34
N LEU A 78 -5.81 10.65 4.34
CA LEU A 78 -6.84 11.60 4.78
C LEU A 78 -7.26 12.55 3.65
N LEU A 79 -6.31 13.06 2.88
CA LEU A 79 -6.59 13.86 1.68
C LEU A 79 -7.24 13.00 0.57
N GLY A 80 -6.76 11.78 0.40
CA GLY A 80 -7.21 10.79 -0.56
C GLY A 80 -8.64 10.32 -0.36
N ALA A 81 -9.15 10.37 0.87
CA ALA A 81 -10.55 10.08 1.20
C ALA A 81 -11.52 11.01 0.43
N ARG A 82 -11.06 12.21 0.04
CA ARG A 82 -11.84 13.16 -0.76
C ARG A 82 -11.32 13.36 -2.18
N LEU A 83 -10.00 13.22 -2.39
CA LEU A 83 -9.33 13.47 -3.66
C LEU A 83 -8.79 12.17 -4.27
N PRO A 84 -9.48 11.54 -5.25
CA PRO A 84 -9.07 10.25 -5.82
C PRO A 84 -7.63 10.22 -6.34
N PHE A 85 -7.18 11.33 -6.92
CA PHE A 85 -5.82 11.43 -7.44
C PHE A 85 -4.75 11.24 -6.36
N VAL A 86 -5.03 11.71 -5.14
CA VAL A 86 -4.10 11.55 -4.02
C VAL A 86 -3.98 10.08 -3.60
N LEU A 87 -5.06 9.28 -3.71
CA LEU A 87 -4.98 7.83 -3.48
C LEU A 87 -4.14 7.11 -4.54
N ILE A 88 -4.26 7.49 -5.82
CA ILE A 88 -3.45 6.89 -6.90
C ILE A 88 -1.96 7.10 -6.62
N VAL A 89 -1.59 8.33 -6.27
CA VAL A 89 -0.21 8.68 -5.90
C VAL A 89 0.19 7.95 -4.63
N GLY A 90 -0.67 7.95 -3.61
CA GLY A 90 -0.40 7.31 -2.31
C GLY A 90 -0.08 5.83 -2.41
N TYR A 91 -0.92 5.06 -3.10
CA TYR A 91 -0.68 3.64 -3.31
C TYR A 91 0.52 3.37 -4.22
N SER A 92 0.79 4.22 -5.21
CA SER A 92 1.99 4.07 -6.04
C SER A 92 3.28 4.33 -5.24
N LEU A 93 3.24 5.31 -4.33
CA LEU A 93 4.36 5.61 -3.42
C LEU A 93 4.53 4.50 -2.37
N HIS A 94 3.44 3.94 -1.85
CA HIS A 94 3.49 2.82 -0.92
C HIS A 94 4.06 1.57 -1.59
N ALA A 95 3.62 1.24 -2.81
CA ALA A 95 4.23 0.17 -3.60
C ALA A 95 5.75 0.36 -3.80
N MET A 96 6.21 1.59 -4.02
CA MET A 96 7.63 1.89 -4.12
C MET A 96 8.35 1.70 -2.76
N TRP A 97 7.72 2.11 -1.67
CA TRP A 97 8.21 1.90 -0.31
C TRP A 97 8.39 0.41 0.01
N ASP A 98 7.42 -0.42 -0.39
CA ASP A 98 7.47 -1.88 -0.27
C ASP A 98 8.63 -2.50 -1.08
N LEU A 99 8.84 -2.05 -2.32
CA LEU A 99 9.95 -2.52 -3.15
C LEU A 99 11.31 -2.10 -2.60
N LEU A 100 11.42 -0.90 -2.02
CA LEU A 100 12.66 -0.45 -1.37
C LEU A 100 13.03 -1.35 -0.20
N HIS A 101 12.04 -1.74 0.62
CA HIS A 101 12.23 -2.69 1.71
C HIS A 101 12.64 -4.08 1.21
N GLU A 102 12.02 -4.57 0.14
CA GLU A 102 12.37 -5.86 -0.45
C GLU A 102 13.81 -5.84 -0.99
N LEU A 103 14.20 -4.78 -1.71
CA LEU A 103 15.56 -4.62 -2.23
C LEU A 103 16.59 -4.55 -1.10
N GLN A 104 16.26 -3.91 0.02
CA GLN A 104 17.12 -3.88 1.20
C GLN A 104 17.23 -5.27 1.84
N ALA A 105 16.12 -6.00 1.98
CA ALA A 105 16.11 -7.34 2.57
C ALA A 105 17.01 -8.33 1.80
N HIS A 106 17.19 -8.13 0.49
CA HIS A 106 18.06 -8.94 -0.37
C HIS A 106 19.44 -8.33 -0.63
N GLY A 107 19.80 -7.22 0.03
CA GLY A 107 21.10 -6.56 -0.12
C GLY A 107 21.36 -5.93 -1.49
N ALA A 108 20.31 -5.73 -2.29
CA ALA A 108 20.40 -5.13 -3.63
C ALA A 108 20.44 -3.59 -3.59
N TYR A 109 19.94 -2.99 -2.51
CA TYR A 109 19.98 -1.55 -2.26
C TYR A 109 20.06 -1.29 -0.76
N SER A 110 21.00 -0.46 -0.30
CA SER A 110 21.09 -0.11 1.11
C SER A 110 21.09 1.41 1.26
N LEU A 111 20.08 1.96 1.94
CA LEU A 111 20.31 3.14 2.80
C LEU A 111 21.30 2.73 3.91
N GLU A 112 21.78 3.68 4.73
CA GLU A 112 22.74 3.29 5.77
C GLU A 112 22.21 2.11 6.61
N PRO A 113 23.05 1.11 6.93
CA PRO A 113 22.61 -0.11 7.60
C PRO A 113 21.77 0.20 8.85
N GLY A 114 20.54 -0.34 8.89
CA GLY A 114 19.61 -0.17 10.01
C GLY A 114 18.62 1.00 9.90
N GLN A 115 18.60 1.76 8.80
CA GLN A 115 17.65 2.88 8.65
C GLN A 115 16.21 2.44 8.32
N LEU A 116 16.02 1.36 7.56
CA LEU A 116 14.69 0.77 7.30
C LEU A 116 14.49 -0.50 8.11
N THR A 117 13.25 -0.79 8.48
CA THR A 117 12.92 -2.06 9.16
C THR A 117 13.13 -3.26 8.25
N ALA A 118 13.28 -4.45 8.83
CA ALA A 118 13.10 -5.70 8.07
C ALA A 118 11.62 -5.95 7.81
N ILE A 119 11.32 -6.70 6.74
CA ILE A 119 9.97 -7.13 6.37
C ILE A 119 9.94 -8.66 6.23
N PRO A 120 8.77 -9.30 6.37
CA PRO A 120 8.62 -10.72 6.07
C PRO A 120 9.03 -11.02 4.61
N LEU A 121 9.53 -12.23 4.38
CA LEU A 121 10.01 -12.64 3.05
C LEU A 121 8.95 -12.39 1.96
N ALA A 122 9.35 -11.68 0.90
CA ALA A 122 8.50 -11.34 -0.25
C ALA A 122 7.23 -10.54 0.08
N TYR A 123 7.12 -10.00 1.28
CA TYR A 123 6.03 -9.09 1.67
C TYR A 123 6.01 -7.87 0.75
N GLY A 124 7.18 -7.30 0.44
CA GLY A 124 7.27 -6.11 -0.39
C GLY A 124 6.82 -6.38 -1.83
N VAL A 125 7.10 -7.58 -2.36
CA VAL A 125 6.59 -8.01 -3.67
C VAL A 125 5.07 -8.14 -3.68
N PHE A 126 4.50 -8.78 -2.66
CA PHE A 126 3.05 -8.94 -2.54
C PHE A 126 2.35 -7.58 -2.46
N CYS A 127 2.81 -6.70 -1.57
CA CYS A 127 2.20 -5.39 -1.35
C CYS A 127 2.37 -4.49 -2.57
N ALA A 128 3.54 -4.47 -3.21
CA ALA A 128 3.73 -3.69 -4.44
C ALA A 128 2.79 -4.13 -5.57
N ALA A 129 2.62 -5.44 -5.78
CA ALA A 129 1.69 -5.96 -6.77
C ALA A 129 0.23 -5.59 -6.45
N PHE A 130 -0.14 -5.69 -5.18
CA PHE A 130 -1.47 -5.31 -4.70
C PHE A 130 -1.73 -3.80 -4.91
N ASP A 131 -0.79 -2.96 -4.49
CA ASP A 131 -0.92 -1.51 -4.48
C ASP A 131 -0.89 -0.90 -5.88
N PHE A 132 -0.01 -1.38 -6.78
CA PHE A 132 -0.03 -0.93 -8.17
C PHE A 132 -1.34 -1.33 -8.88
N CYS A 133 -1.89 -2.51 -8.56
CA CYS A 133 -3.18 -2.93 -9.09
C CYS A 133 -4.30 -2.00 -8.60
N LEU A 134 -4.32 -1.67 -7.31
CA LEU A 134 -5.26 -0.71 -6.75
C LEU A 134 -5.10 0.69 -7.36
N ALA A 135 -3.87 1.19 -7.51
CA ALA A 135 -3.62 2.49 -8.13
C ALA A 135 -4.16 2.56 -9.58
N ALA A 136 -3.95 1.50 -10.37
CA ALA A 136 -4.52 1.39 -11.71
C ALA A 136 -6.06 1.34 -11.69
N TYR A 137 -6.63 0.58 -10.74
CA TYR A 137 -8.07 0.54 -10.54
C TYR A 137 -8.65 1.92 -10.16
N PHE A 138 -8.00 2.64 -9.24
CA PHE A 138 -8.42 3.97 -8.80
C PHE A 138 -8.37 4.97 -9.92
N TYR A 139 -7.35 4.87 -10.79
CA TYR A 139 -7.32 5.65 -12.01
C TYR A 139 -8.60 5.42 -12.81
N VAL A 140 -8.99 4.18 -13.10
CA VAL A 140 -10.24 3.89 -13.83
C VAL A 140 -11.48 4.37 -13.06
N ARG A 141 -11.53 4.19 -11.73
CA ARG A 141 -12.70 4.44 -10.87
C ARG A 141 -12.94 5.91 -10.50
N ARG A 142 -11.92 6.77 -10.60
CA ARG A 142 -11.91 8.15 -10.08
C ARG A 142 -13.13 9.01 -10.46
N ALA A 143 -13.62 8.88 -11.69
CA ALA A 143 -14.73 9.70 -12.19
C ALA A 143 -16.03 9.42 -11.42
N GLU A 144 -16.29 8.16 -11.09
CA GLU A 144 -17.48 7.74 -10.34
C GLU A 144 -17.42 8.22 -8.89
N TRP A 145 -16.25 8.20 -8.27
CA TRP A 145 -16.05 8.75 -6.94
C TRP A 145 -16.27 10.26 -6.91
N ILE A 146 -15.70 11.00 -7.89
CA ILE A 146 -15.92 12.45 -8.02
C ILE A 146 -17.41 12.75 -8.19
N ALA A 147 -18.09 12.03 -9.09
CA ALA A 147 -19.52 12.20 -9.32
C ALA A 147 -20.34 11.94 -8.06
N ALA A 148 -20.03 10.86 -7.33
CA ALA A 148 -20.70 10.54 -6.08
C ALA A 148 -20.56 11.68 -5.06
N TRP A 149 -19.35 12.23 -4.89
CA TRP A 149 -19.11 13.34 -3.98
C TRP A 149 -19.80 14.66 -4.36
N ASN A 150 -20.06 14.88 -5.65
CA ASN A 150 -20.75 16.07 -6.14
C ASN A 150 -22.27 15.92 -6.16
N ALA A 151 -22.80 14.69 -6.06
CA ALA A 151 -24.23 14.47 -5.91
C ALA A 151 -24.74 15.06 -4.60
N ALA A 152 -25.85 15.80 -4.68
CA ALA A 152 -26.55 16.34 -3.52
C ALA A 152 -26.94 15.19 -2.56
N PRO A 153 -27.01 15.46 -1.23
CA PRO A 153 -27.55 14.48 -0.31
C PRO A 153 -28.97 14.11 -0.76
N GLN A 154 -29.23 12.81 -0.94
CA GLN A 154 -30.60 12.31 -1.04
C GLN A 154 -31.24 12.28 0.34
#